data_AF-W9VB31-F1
#
_entry.id   AF-W9VB31-F1
#
_cell.length_a   1.000
_cell.length_b   1.000
_cell.length_c   1.000
_cell.angle_alpha   90.00
_cell.angle_beta   90.00
_cell.angle_gamma   90.00
#
_symmetry.space_group_name_H-M   'P 1'
#
loop_
_entity.id
_entity.type
_entity.pdbx_description
1 polymer ?
#
loop_
_entity_poly.entity_id
_entity_poly.type
_entity_poly.pdbx_seq_one_letter_code
_entity_poly.pdbx_strand_id
1 'polypeptide(L)' 'MLSAKQEVTELLRRLPDDCTLEDIQYHLYVMEKLRKGREDIALGRGYLNSEAKQRLDRWLES' A
#
# COMPACT_ATOMS: atom_id res chain seq x y z
N MET A 1 9.96 8.58 -12.82
CA MET A 1 8.86 7.83 -12.18
C MET A 1 8.47 6.72 -13.15
N LEU A 2 8.38 5.46 -12.70
CA LEU A 2 7.97 4.37 -13.58
C LEU A 2 6.47 4.51 -13.87
N SER A 3 6.06 4.20 -15.10
CA SER A 3 4.64 4.01 -15.41
C SER A 3 4.09 2.80 -14.65
N ALA A 4 2.78 2.76 -14.42
CA ALA A 4 2.12 1.60 -13.81
C ALA A 4 2.48 0.29 -14.55
N LYS A 5 2.53 0.32 -15.89
CA LYS A 5 2.94 -0.83 -16.70
C LYS A 5 4.37 -1.30 -16.37
N GLN A 6 5.33 -0.39 -16.29
CA GLN A 6 6.72 -0.74 -15.99
C GLN A 6 6.88 -1.31 -14.58
N GLU A 7 6.19 -0.74 -13.60
CA GLU A 7 6.16 -1.25 -12.23
C GLU A 7 5.61 -2.69 -12.16
N VAL A 8 4.51 -2.97 -12.84
CA VAL A 8 3.94 -4.33 -12.90
C VAL A 8 4.89 -5.28 -13.63
N THR A 9 5.51 -4.87 -14.72
CA THR A 9 6.51 -5.69 -15.41
C THR A 9 7.70 -6.03 -14.52
N GLU A 10 8.21 -5.07 -13.74
CA GLU A 10 9.29 -5.31 -12.77
C GLU A 10 8.86 -6.23 -11.62
N LEU A 11 7.62 -6.11 -11.15
CA LEU A 11 7.05 -7.04 -10.18
C LEU A 11 7.05 -8.46 -10.75
N LEU A 12 6.48 -8.66 -11.95
CA LEU A 12 6.37 -9.98 -12.58
C LEU A 12 7.75 -10.61 -12.82
N ARG A 13 8.78 -9.82 -13.13
CA ARG A 13 10.17 -10.32 -13.29
C ARG A 13 10.78 -10.87 -12.00
N ARG A 14 10.27 -10.49 -10.83
CA ARG A 14 10.82 -10.86 -9.51
C ARG A 14 10.01 -11.94 -8.82
N LEU A 15 8.79 -12.17 -9.27
CA LEU A 15 7.95 -13.20 -8.69
C LEU A 15 8.43 -14.59 -9.11
N PRO A 16 8.30 -15.60 -8.24
CA PRO A 16 8.52 -16.99 -8.60
C PRO A 16 7.58 -17.44 -9.73
N ASP A 17 8.02 -18.40 -10.54
CA ASP A 17 7.19 -18.97 -11.61
C ASP A 17 5.96 -19.73 -11.07
N ASP A 18 6.00 -20.18 -9.81
CA ASP A 18 4.90 -20.85 -9.10
C ASP A 18 4.00 -19.90 -8.31
N CYS A 19 4.18 -18.58 -8.45
CA CYS A 19 3.29 -17.61 -7.80
C CYS A 19 1.85 -17.73 -8.29
N THR A 20 0.89 -17.51 -7.40
CA THR A 20 -0.53 -17.55 -7.75
C THR A 20 -1.04 -16.19 -8.19
N LEU A 21 -2.26 -16.16 -8.75
CA LEU A 21 -2.93 -14.89 -9.05
C LEU A 21 -3.20 -14.07 -7.78
N GLU A 22 -3.47 -14.73 -6.64
CA GLU A 22 -3.62 -14.05 -5.35
C GLU A 22 -2.33 -13.37 -4.91
N ASP A 23 -1.16 -14.00 -5.12
CA ASP A 23 0.13 -13.38 -4.80
C ASP A 23 0.35 -12.10 -5.62
N ILE A 24 0.12 -12.18 -6.93
CA ILE A 24 0.21 -11.02 -7.83
C ILE A 24 -0.75 -9.92 -7.36
N GLN A 25 -2.00 -10.27 -7.07
CA GLN A 25 -3.00 -9.32 -6.60
C GLN A 25 -2.60 -8.65 -5.28
N TYR A 26 -2.06 -9.42 -4.33
CA TYR A 26 -1.59 -8.91 -3.05
C TYR A 26 -0.45 -7.89 -3.25
N HIS A 27 0.52 -8.22 -4.09
CA HIS A 27 1.61 -7.30 -4.40
C HIS A 27 1.12 -6.00 -5.04
N LEU A 28 0.19 -6.08 -5.99
CA LEU A 28 -0.43 -4.89 -6.59
C LEU A 28 -1.17 -4.03 -5.55
N TYR A 29 -1.94 -4.66 -4.66
CA TYR A 29 -2.63 -3.98 -3.57
C TYR A 29 -1.66 -3.22 -2.66
N VAL A 30 -0.58 -3.87 -2.22
CA VAL A 30 0.42 -3.25 -1.36
C VAL A 30 1.13 -2.09 -2.07
N MET A 31 1.51 -2.26 -3.34
CA MET A 31 2.14 -1.20 -4.13
C MET A 31 1.25 0.05 -4.23
N GLU A 32 -0.05 -0.14 -4.48
CA GLU A 32 -1.01 0.94 -4.54
C GLU A 32 -1.20 1.65 -3.19
N LYS A 33 -1.23 0.89 -2.09
CA LYS A 33 -1.27 1.46 -0.73
C LYS A 33 -0.04 2.29 -0.41
N LEU A 34 1.15 1.85 -0.84
CA LEU A 34 2.39 2.61 -0.67
C LEU A 34 2.39 3.91 -1.49
N ARG A 35 1.89 3.89 -2.73
CA ARG A 35 1.76 5.11 -3.54
C ARG A 35 0.87 6.13 -2.87
N LYS A 36 -0.34 5.72 -2.48
CA LYS A 36 -1.30 6.56 -1.76
C LYS A 36 -0.71 7.10 -0.46
N GLY A 37 -0.04 6.25 0.33
CA GLY A 37 0.62 6.68 1.56
C GLY A 37 1.71 7.74 1.33
N ARG A 38 2.52 7.61 0.27
CA ARG A 38 3.52 8.64 -0.08
C ARG A 38 2.87 9.95 -0.51
N GLU A 39 1.79 9.88 -1.28
CA GLU A 39 1.03 11.04 -1.70
C GLU A 39 0.38 11.76 -0.50
N ASP A 40 -0.21 10.99 0.42
CA ASP A 40 -0.80 11.51 1.65
C ASP A 40 0.25 12.22 2.52
N ILE A 41 1.46 11.66 2.64
CA ILE A 41 2.58 12.33 3.33
C ILE A 41 2.95 13.63 2.63
N ALA A 42 3.13 13.61 1.31
CA ALA A 42 3.51 14.80 0.54
C ALA A 42 2.47 15.92 0.64
N LEU A 43 1.19 15.57 0.79
CA LEU A 43 0.07 16.51 0.91
C LEU A 43 -0.33 16.81 2.36
N GLY A 44 0.45 16.35 3.35
CA GLY A 44 0.20 16.61 4.77
C GLY A 44 -1.06 15.94 5.31
N ARG A 45 -1.58 14.91 4.66
CA ARG A 45 -2.79 14.14 5.05
C ARG A 45 -2.49 13.02 6.05
N GLY A 46 -1.31 13.02 6.67
CA GLY A 46 -0.93 12.09 7.72
C GLY A 46 -1.56 12.45 9.06
N TYR A 47 -1.51 11.49 10.00
CA TYR A 47 -1.88 11.70 11.40
C TYR A 47 -0.67 11.54 12.30
N LEU A 48 -0.61 12.33 13.36
CA LEU A 48 0.25 12.05 14.50
C LEU A 48 -0.22 10.76 15.18
N ASN A 49 0.69 10.10 15.90
CA ASN A 49 0.38 8.85 16.60
C ASN A 49 -0.81 9.01 17.57
N SER A 50 -0.90 10.14 18.27
CA SER A 50 -2.00 10.46 19.18
C SER A 50 -3.34 10.59 18.46
N GLU A 51 -3.36 11.31 17.33
CA GLU A 51 -4.56 11.47 16.51
C GLU A 51 -5.02 10.14 15.91
N ALA A 52 -4.08 9.29 15.49
CA ALA A 52 -4.39 7.95 14.99
C ALA A 52 -5.01 7.07 16.08
N LYS A 53 -4.48 7.08 17.31
CA LYS A 53 -5.05 6.36 18.46
C LYS A 53 -6.48 6.80 18.75
N GLN A 54 -6.71 8.10 18.89
CA GLN A 54 -8.04 8.66 19.15
C GLN A 54 -9.07 8.25 18.09
N ARG A 55 -8.66 8.13 16.82
CA ARG A 55 -9.55 7.68 15.74
C ARG A 55 -9.90 6.20 15.86
N LEU A 56 -8.94 5.36 16.27
CA LEU A 56 -9.11 3.92 16.42
C LEU A 56 -10.03 3.55 17.58
N ASP A 57 -10.07 4.37 18.64
CA ASP A 57 -10.92 4.15 19.83
C ASP A 57 -12.41 3.94 19.48
N ARG A 58 -12.89 4.55 18.39
CA ARG A 58 -14.29 4.41 17.91
C ARG A 58 -14.67 2.99 17.46
N TRP A 59 -13.69 2.13 17.21
CA TRP A 59 -13.91 0.74 16.78
C TRP A 59 -13.30 -0.27 17.73
N LEU A 60 -12.40 0.18 18.61
CA LEU A 60 -11.71 -0.65 19.60
C LEU A 60 -12.38 -0.60 20.98
N GLU A 61 -13.62 -0.10 21.08
CA GLU A 61 -14.40 -0.13 22.31
C GLU A 61 -14.36 -1.54 22.91
N SER A 62 -13.64 -1.66 24.03
CA SER A 62 -13.59 -2.79 24.95
C SER A 62 -13.70 -2.26 26.36
#